data_AF-A0A9P7JQG7-F1
#
_entry.id   AF-A0A9P7JQG7-F1
#
_cell.length_a   1.000
_cell.length_b   1.000
_cell.length_c   1.000
_cell.angle_alpha   90.00
_cell.angle_beta   90.00
_cell.angle_gamma   90.00
#
_symmetry.space_group_name_H-M   'P 1'
#
loop_
_entity.id
_entity.type
_entity.pdbx_description
1 polymer ?
#
loop_
_entity_poly.entity_id
_entity_poly.type
_entity_poly.pdbx_seq_one_letter_code
_entity_poly.pdbx_strand_id
1 'polypeptide(L)'
;MSSNVPIAHGDITAPTPQNTPLTHAPIAAGLSRPTVPDISEDNEPAEDESEDPAQITGAQAAMLGLVQGRLADLVGKSSGYIESLPIDVKKSVEALKGVQVKQNELQNQYKRECLELEKKYLELQLPLYERRNAIISGAAQATAEEIEAGSQASLKDDPLYTPLPSDEAAPAAIPEFWLTALRNHVGLSEIITERDASALKNLTDIRLSYLPSDSPKPGFKISFIFSPNDYFENDVLDKTYLYQEEVGYTGDFVYDHAIGTEIKWKEDKDLTKEFEIKKQRNKNTNRTRLVRKARPTDSFFNFFSPPVPPPENEDEEKLEMDYQIGEDLKEKIIPRAIDYFTGKALEYDVMDEDEDDFDELDDEDEDGQFDDEDSDSEVELPRRRGPPKGRGWLECRCCQP
;
A
#
# COMPACT_ATOMS: atom_id res chain seq x y z
N MET A 1 46.72 2.71 -43.30
CA MET A 1 46.05 3.68 -44.19
C MET A 1 44.93 4.30 -43.39
N SER A 2 45.23 5.44 -42.75
CA SER A 2 44.29 6.23 -41.95
C SER A 2 43.35 7.00 -42.88
N SER A 3 42.05 7.00 -42.60
CA SER A 3 41.10 7.93 -43.22
C SER A 3 40.54 8.86 -42.14
N ASN A 4 41.19 10.01 -41.98
CA ASN A 4 40.67 11.17 -41.26
C ASN A 4 39.45 11.72 -42.01
N VAL A 5 38.32 11.84 -41.31
CA VAL A 5 37.21 12.73 -41.69
C VAL A 5 37.20 13.88 -40.67
N PRO A 6 37.25 15.15 -41.09
CA PRO A 6 37.28 16.28 -40.16
C PRO A 6 35.88 16.60 -39.65
N ILE A 7 35.70 16.65 -38.33
CA ILE A 7 34.50 17.17 -37.67
C ILE A 7 34.72 18.67 -37.46
N ALA A 8 33.92 19.49 -38.15
CA ALA A 8 33.85 20.92 -37.93
C ALA A 8 32.90 21.21 -36.76
N HIS A 9 33.36 22.01 -35.80
CA HIS A 9 32.53 22.63 -34.77
C HIS A 9 31.64 23.70 -35.41
N GLY A 10 30.32 23.54 -35.26
CA GLY A 10 29.33 24.55 -35.62
C GLY A 10 28.07 24.33 -34.80
N ASP A 11 27.72 25.32 -33.97
CA ASP A 11 26.45 25.43 -33.27
C ASP A 11 25.29 25.31 -34.26
N ILE A 12 24.41 24.32 -34.05
CA ILE A 12 23.12 24.25 -34.72
C ILE A 12 22.07 23.94 -33.66
N THR A 13 21.59 25.00 -33.03
CA THR A 13 20.29 25.03 -32.35
C THR A 13 19.21 24.69 -33.38
N ALA A 14 18.53 23.55 -33.19
CA ALA A 14 17.38 23.18 -34.01
C ALA A 14 16.14 24.00 -33.55
N PRO A 15 15.43 24.70 -34.46
CA PRO A 15 14.29 25.52 -34.08
C PRO A 15 13.03 24.67 -33.88
N THR A 16 12.26 25.00 -32.85
CA THR A 16 10.93 24.46 -32.58
C THR A 16 9.93 24.84 -33.70
N PRO A 17 9.01 23.94 -34.11
CA PRO A 17 8.01 24.30 -35.11
C PRO A 17 6.91 25.17 -34.49
N GLN A 18 6.95 26.46 -34.82
CA GLN A 18 5.91 27.45 -34.54
C GLN A 18 4.69 27.17 -35.44
N ASN A 19 3.54 26.80 -34.87
CA ASN A 19 2.30 26.62 -35.63
C ASN A 19 1.26 27.68 -35.25
N THR A 20 1.57 28.94 -35.55
CA THR A 20 0.63 30.07 -35.43
C THR A 20 0.55 30.78 -36.78
N PRO A 21 -0.62 30.84 -37.46
CA PRO A 21 -0.72 31.52 -38.74
C PRO A 21 -0.68 33.05 -38.57
N LEU A 22 0.33 33.66 -39.19
CA LEU A 22 0.49 35.10 -39.42
C LEU A 22 -0.47 35.60 -40.51
N THR A 23 -1.77 35.65 -40.25
CA THR A 23 -2.71 36.48 -41.03
C THR A 23 -3.93 36.85 -40.18
N HIS A 24 -4.12 38.14 -39.94
CA HIS A 24 -5.38 38.66 -39.38
C HIS A 24 -6.47 38.59 -40.45
N ALA A 25 -7.37 37.61 -40.35
CA ALA A 25 -8.64 37.61 -41.08
C ALA A 25 -9.66 38.53 -40.36
N PRO A 26 -10.42 39.39 -41.06
CA PRO A 26 -11.40 40.26 -40.43
C PRO A 26 -12.69 39.47 -40.18
N ILE A 27 -12.85 38.91 -38.98
CA ILE A 27 -14.12 38.32 -38.56
C ILE A 27 -14.85 39.33 -37.67
N ALA A 28 -15.35 40.39 -38.30
CA ALA A 28 -16.34 41.29 -37.72
C ALA A 28 -17.56 41.32 -38.65
N ALA A 29 -18.34 40.23 -38.64
CA ALA A 29 -19.70 40.22 -39.15
C ALA A 29 -20.46 38.96 -38.66
N GLY A 30 -21.33 39.14 -37.66
CA GLY A 30 -22.56 38.34 -37.60
C GLY A 30 -22.64 37.12 -36.68
N LEU A 31 -22.09 37.16 -35.47
CA LEU A 31 -22.50 36.23 -34.41
C LEU A 31 -23.06 37.03 -33.22
N SER A 32 -24.37 36.93 -33.03
CA SER A 32 -25.09 37.49 -31.89
C SER A 32 -24.64 36.82 -30.60
N ARG A 33 -24.13 37.63 -29.66
CA ARG A 33 -23.95 37.23 -28.26
C ARG A 33 -25.32 36.91 -27.65
N PRO A 34 -25.49 35.79 -26.91
CA PRO A 34 -26.61 35.65 -26.00
C PRO A 34 -26.51 36.74 -24.92
N THR A 35 -27.55 37.55 -24.79
CA THR A 35 -27.70 38.54 -23.72
C THR A 35 -28.14 37.83 -22.45
N VAL A 36 -27.20 37.58 -21.54
CA VAL A 36 -27.49 37.36 -20.12
C VAL A 36 -26.93 38.59 -19.39
N PRO A 37 -27.74 39.33 -18.61
CA PRO A 37 -27.22 40.47 -17.86
C PRO A 37 -26.26 40.00 -16.75
N ASP A 38 -25.16 40.73 -16.57
CA ASP A 38 -24.26 40.57 -15.42
C ASP A 38 -25.04 40.86 -14.13
N ILE A 39 -24.96 39.94 -13.16
CA ILE A 39 -25.46 40.17 -11.81
C ILE A 39 -24.52 41.15 -11.11
N SER A 40 -24.99 42.39 -10.89
CA SER A 40 -24.28 43.38 -10.08
C SER A 40 -24.39 43.01 -8.59
N GLU A 41 -23.25 42.79 -7.97
CA GLU A 41 -23.06 42.50 -6.54
C GLU A 41 -23.16 43.79 -5.69
N ASP A 42 -24.26 44.54 -5.83
CA ASP A 42 -24.38 45.88 -5.22
C ASP A 42 -25.81 46.19 -4.74
N ASN A 43 -26.57 45.14 -4.37
CA ASN A 43 -27.88 45.32 -3.75
C ASN A 43 -28.10 44.29 -2.65
N GLU A 44 -27.28 44.38 -1.61
CA GLU A 44 -27.62 43.88 -0.29
C GLU A 44 -28.77 44.74 0.28
N PRO A 45 -29.94 44.16 0.60
CA PRO A 45 -30.83 44.79 1.56
C PRO A 45 -30.15 44.67 2.93
N ALA A 46 -29.97 45.80 3.62
CA ALA A 46 -29.52 45.84 5.00
C ALA A 46 -30.38 44.88 5.85
N GLU A 47 -29.77 43.80 6.32
CA GLU A 47 -30.37 42.93 7.31
C GLU A 47 -30.23 43.61 8.68
N ASP A 48 -31.39 43.99 9.23
CA ASP A 48 -31.54 44.37 10.62
C ASP A 48 -31.05 43.24 11.52
N GLU A 49 -30.35 43.65 12.56
CA GLU A 49 -29.77 42.85 13.63
C GLU A 49 -30.74 41.81 14.22
N SER A 50 -30.19 40.60 14.42
CA SER A 50 -30.48 39.59 15.47
C SER A 50 -30.89 38.22 14.93
N GLU A 51 -29.93 37.27 14.90
CA GLU A 51 -30.15 35.88 15.32
C GLU A 51 -28.79 35.13 15.41
N ASP A 52 -28.63 34.40 16.51
CA ASP A 52 -27.46 33.62 16.96
C ASP A 52 -26.89 32.61 15.94
N PRO A 53 -25.56 32.38 15.92
CA PRO A 53 -24.93 31.32 15.15
C PRO A 53 -24.99 29.98 15.91
N ALA A 54 -26.17 29.38 16.01
CA ALA A 54 -26.31 28.00 16.46
C ALA A 54 -27.64 27.40 16.03
N GLN A 55 -27.64 26.56 14.98
CA GLN A 55 -28.40 25.30 14.88
C GLN A 55 -28.45 24.86 13.41
N ILE A 56 -27.57 23.93 13.03
CA ILE A 56 -27.98 22.89 12.08
C ILE A 56 -29.19 22.23 12.75
N THR A 57 -30.39 22.49 12.24
CA THR A 57 -31.60 21.96 12.86
C THR A 57 -31.48 20.44 12.97
N GLY A 58 -31.96 19.85 14.06
CA GLY A 58 -32.00 18.40 14.21
C GLY A 58 -32.69 17.71 13.03
N ALA A 59 -33.54 18.43 12.27
CA ALA A 59 -34.15 17.97 11.03
C ALA A 59 -33.18 17.87 9.85
N GLN A 60 -32.18 18.76 9.74
CA GLN A 60 -31.19 18.78 8.65
C GLN A 60 -30.06 17.76 8.90
N ALA A 61 -29.61 17.63 10.16
CA ALA A 61 -28.73 16.55 10.61
C ALA A 61 -29.43 15.17 10.54
N ALA A 62 -30.71 15.09 10.94
CA ALA A 62 -31.49 13.87 10.76
C ALA A 62 -31.77 13.58 9.29
N MET A 63 -31.89 14.59 8.41
CA MET A 63 -32.06 14.40 6.97
C MET A 63 -30.78 13.87 6.32
N LEU A 64 -29.60 14.36 6.69
CA LEU A 64 -28.31 13.80 6.27
C LEU A 64 -28.10 12.37 6.80
N GLY A 65 -28.44 12.10 8.07
CA GLY A 65 -28.41 10.76 8.66
C GLY A 65 -29.45 9.80 8.06
N LEU A 66 -30.64 10.30 7.66
CA LEU A 66 -31.65 9.53 6.93
C LEU A 66 -31.25 9.28 5.48
N VAL A 67 -30.51 10.19 4.85
CA VAL A 67 -29.98 10.01 3.49
C VAL A 67 -28.87 8.97 3.52
N GLN A 68 -27.91 9.05 4.44
CA GLN A 68 -26.87 8.03 4.61
C GLN A 68 -27.45 6.66 5.05
N GLY A 69 -28.38 6.64 6.00
CA GLY A 69 -29.04 5.40 6.44
C GLY A 69 -29.96 4.76 5.39
N ARG A 70 -30.69 5.57 4.60
CA ARG A 70 -31.46 5.05 3.47
C ARG A 70 -30.58 4.63 2.31
N LEU A 71 -29.46 5.31 2.05
CA LEU A 71 -28.49 4.93 1.01
C LEU A 71 -27.88 3.56 1.32
N ALA A 72 -27.58 3.26 2.59
CA ALA A 72 -27.12 1.94 3.03
C ALA A 72 -28.17 0.83 2.78
N ASP A 73 -29.46 1.10 3.00
CA ASP A 73 -30.57 0.19 2.68
C ASP A 73 -30.89 0.09 1.16
N LEU A 74 -30.33 1.01 0.37
CA LEU A 74 -30.53 1.16 -1.08
C LEU A 74 -29.41 0.59 -1.94
N VAL A 75 -28.30 0.18 -1.33
CA VAL A 75 -27.20 -0.48 -2.05
C VAL A 75 -27.77 -1.75 -2.72
N GLY A 76 -27.82 -1.73 -4.05
CA GLY A 76 -28.34 -2.84 -4.86
C GLY A 76 -29.87 -2.99 -4.90
N LYS A 77 -30.66 -2.12 -4.25
CA LYS A 77 -32.13 -2.10 -4.35
C LYS A 77 -32.58 -0.82 -5.03
N SER A 78 -33.44 -0.93 -6.03
CA SER A 78 -33.98 0.26 -6.69
C SER A 78 -34.80 1.09 -5.69
N SER A 79 -34.60 2.41 -5.68
CA SER A 79 -35.24 3.38 -4.79
C SER A 79 -36.75 3.51 -4.97
N GLY A 80 -37.37 2.69 -5.83
CA GLY A 80 -38.72 2.90 -6.33
C GLY A 80 -38.80 4.07 -7.32
N TYR A 81 -37.82 5.00 -7.29
CA TYR A 81 -37.74 6.14 -8.19
C TYR A 81 -37.60 5.68 -9.64
N ILE A 82 -36.65 4.78 -9.91
CA ILE A 82 -36.40 4.26 -11.26
C ILE A 82 -37.65 3.53 -11.80
N GLU A 83 -38.38 2.78 -10.96
CA GLU A 83 -39.65 2.14 -11.31
C GLU A 83 -40.77 3.14 -11.57
N SER A 84 -40.75 4.30 -10.93
CA SER A 84 -41.77 5.35 -11.12
C SER A 84 -41.57 6.18 -12.40
N LEU A 85 -40.39 6.08 -13.04
CA LEU A 85 -40.09 6.85 -14.24
C LEU A 85 -40.99 6.46 -15.44
N PRO A 86 -41.35 7.43 -16.30
CA PRO A 86 -42.03 7.16 -17.56
C PRO A 86 -41.26 6.17 -18.44
N ILE A 87 -41.97 5.38 -19.25
CA ILE A 87 -41.38 4.34 -20.10
C ILE A 87 -40.27 4.89 -21.00
N ASP A 88 -40.47 6.07 -21.59
CA ASP A 88 -39.47 6.65 -22.49
C ASP A 88 -38.21 7.09 -21.74
N VAL A 89 -38.33 7.54 -20.49
CA VAL A 89 -37.16 7.84 -19.63
C VAL A 89 -36.43 6.54 -19.26
N LYS A 90 -37.15 5.46 -18.94
CA LYS A 90 -36.55 4.15 -18.69
C LYS A 90 -35.80 3.62 -19.91
N LYS A 91 -36.34 3.79 -21.13
CA LYS A 91 -35.63 3.46 -22.37
C LYS A 91 -34.33 4.25 -22.51
N SER A 92 -34.33 5.53 -22.14
CA SER A 92 -33.10 6.34 -22.12
C SER A 92 -32.10 5.82 -21.09
N VAL A 93 -32.54 5.42 -19.90
CA VAL A 93 -31.66 4.79 -18.89
C VAL A 93 -31.07 3.49 -19.41
N GLU A 94 -31.86 2.62 -20.04
CA GLU A 94 -31.36 1.40 -20.67
C GLU A 94 -30.39 1.69 -21.83
N ALA A 95 -30.65 2.76 -22.62
CA ALA A 95 -29.71 3.20 -23.64
C ALA A 95 -28.38 3.70 -23.04
N LEU A 96 -28.42 4.42 -21.90
CA LEU A 96 -27.22 4.84 -21.17
C LEU A 96 -26.43 3.64 -20.62
N LYS A 97 -27.09 2.59 -20.11
CA LYS A 97 -26.42 1.33 -19.75
C LYS A 97 -25.72 0.71 -20.96
N GLY A 98 -26.33 0.76 -22.13
CA GLY A 98 -25.68 0.32 -23.38
C GLY A 98 -24.45 1.15 -23.77
N VAL A 99 -24.43 2.46 -23.46
CA VAL A 99 -23.23 3.30 -23.60
C VAL A 99 -22.16 2.89 -22.59
N GLN A 100 -22.55 2.61 -21.34
CA GLN A 100 -21.64 2.14 -20.29
C GLN A 100 -20.94 0.83 -20.68
N VAL A 101 -21.63 -0.10 -21.35
CA VAL A 101 -21.01 -1.34 -21.85
C VAL A 101 -19.83 -1.02 -22.78
N LYS A 102 -19.98 -0.06 -23.71
CA LYS A 102 -18.89 0.36 -24.60
C LYS A 102 -17.75 1.05 -23.86
N GLN A 103 -18.07 1.80 -22.81
CA GLN A 103 -17.06 2.41 -21.96
C GLN A 103 -16.24 1.35 -21.22
N ASN A 104 -16.90 0.31 -20.69
CA ASN A 104 -16.25 -0.81 -20.02
C ASN A 104 -15.37 -1.61 -21.01
N GLU A 105 -15.84 -1.84 -22.24
CA GLU A 105 -15.02 -2.46 -23.31
C GLU A 105 -13.74 -1.66 -23.58
N LEU A 106 -13.84 -0.33 -23.65
CA LEU A 106 -12.69 0.55 -23.85
C LEU A 106 -11.73 0.54 -22.64
N GLN A 107 -12.27 0.55 -21.42
CA GLN A 107 -11.47 0.43 -20.19
C GLN A 107 -10.73 -0.91 -20.12
N ASN A 108 -11.39 -2.02 -20.47
CA ASN A 108 -10.77 -3.33 -20.59
C ASN A 108 -9.59 -3.32 -21.57
N GLN A 109 -9.77 -2.69 -22.74
CA GLN A 109 -8.70 -2.54 -23.72
C GLN A 109 -7.52 -1.74 -23.14
N TYR A 110 -7.81 -0.59 -22.52
CA TYR A 110 -6.80 0.28 -21.91
C TYR A 110 -5.96 -0.49 -20.87
N LYS A 111 -6.59 -1.22 -19.94
CA LYS A 111 -5.86 -1.98 -18.92
C LYS A 111 -5.04 -3.13 -19.50
N ARG A 112 -5.51 -3.79 -20.57
CA ARG A 112 -4.70 -4.78 -21.30
C ARG A 112 -3.47 -4.14 -21.94
N GLU A 113 -3.60 -2.95 -22.52
CA GLU A 113 -2.48 -2.20 -23.08
C GLU A 113 -1.50 -1.73 -21.98
N CYS A 114 -1.99 -1.32 -20.80
CA CYS A 114 -1.15 -1.04 -19.63
C CYS A 114 -0.34 -2.27 -19.21
N LEU A 115 -0.97 -3.45 -19.12
CA LEU A 115 -0.28 -4.68 -18.75
C LEU A 115 0.81 -5.07 -19.76
N GLU A 116 0.56 -4.90 -21.07
CA GLU A 116 1.58 -5.11 -22.11
C GLU A 116 2.74 -4.09 -21.99
N LEU A 117 2.44 -2.86 -21.58
CA LEU A 117 3.45 -1.84 -21.30
C LEU A 117 4.29 -2.20 -20.07
N GLU A 118 3.67 -2.64 -18.98
CA GLU A 118 4.34 -3.14 -17.77
C GLU A 118 5.28 -4.30 -18.10
N LYS A 119 4.82 -5.27 -18.89
CA LYS A 119 5.66 -6.38 -19.39
C LYS A 119 6.90 -5.89 -20.13
N LYS A 120 6.71 -4.96 -21.06
CA LYS A 120 7.81 -4.35 -21.83
C LYS A 120 8.84 -3.66 -20.93
N TYR A 121 8.39 -2.89 -19.94
CA TYR A 121 9.31 -2.18 -19.04
C TYR A 121 9.98 -3.12 -18.03
N LEU A 122 9.31 -4.20 -17.62
CA LEU A 122 9.94 -5.25 -16.83
C LEU A 122 11.13 -5.86 -17.60
N GLU A 123 10.99 -6.14 -18.90
CA GLU A 123 12.11 -6.65 -19.71
C GLU A 123 13.31 -5.69 -19.74
N LEU A 124 13.06 -4.38 -19.73
CA LEU A 124 14.11 -3.36 -19.65
C LEU A 124 14.75 -3.26 -18.26
N GLN A 125 13.99 -3.59 -17.21
CA GLN A 125 14.47 -3.60 -15.82
C GLN A 125 15.24 -4.88 -15.48
N LEU A 126 14.96 -6.01 -16.13
CA LEU A 126 15.60 -7.30 -15.83
C LEU A 126 17.14 -7.23 -15.81
N PRO A 127 17.84 -6.61 -16.79
CA PRO A 127 19.29 -6.48 -16.73
C PRO A 127 19.79 -5.69 -15.52
N LEU A 128 19.00 -4.71 -15.05
CA LEU A 128 19.33 -3.93 -13.84
C LEU A 128 19.14 -4.78 -12.58
N TYR A 129 18.08 -5.59 -12.52
CA TYR A 129 17.86 -6.53 -11.41
C TYR A 129 18.91 -7.65 -11.38
N GLU A 130 19.33 -8.15 -12.53
CA GLU A 130 20.44 -9.09 -12.65
C GLU A 130 21.75 -8.46 -12.18
N ARG A 131 22.02 -7.21 -12.59
CA ARG A 131 23.19 -6.46 -12.12
C ARG A 131 23.17 -6.26 -10.61
N ARG A 132 22.02 -5.86 -10.05
CA ARG A 132 21.79 -5.75 -8.60
C ARG A 132 22.08 -7.06 -7.89
N ASN A 133 21.51 -8.17 -8.35
CA ASN A 133 21.72 -9.48 -7.75
C ASN A 133 23.20 -9.92 -7.82
N ALA A 134 23.90 -9.63 -8.92
CA ALA A 134 25.32 -9.91 -9.04
C ALA A 134 26.17 -9.15 -8.01
N ILE A 135 25.80 -7.92 -7.67
CA ILE A 135 26.45 -7.14 -6.60
C ILE A 135 26.08 -7.69 -5.22
N ILE A 136 24.79 -7.92 -4.94
CA ILE A 136 24.30 -8.45 -3.65
C ILE A 136 24.97 -9.80 -3.32
N SER A 137 25.05 -10.70 -4.29
CA SER A 137 25.67 -12.03 -4.11
C SER A 137 27.20 -12.01 -4.06
N GLY A 138 27.83 -10.87 -4.38
CA GLY A 138 29.28 -10.77 -4.54
C GLY A 138 29.82 -11.50 -5.78
N ALA A 139 28.97 -11.92 -6.71
CA ALA A 139 29.37 -12.56 -7.97
C ALA A 139 30.07 -11.59 -8.93
N ALA A 140 29.78 -10.29 -8.82
CA ALA A 140 30.43 -9.23 -9.57
C ALA A 140 30.86 -8.08 -8.67
N GLN A 141 31.92 -7.39 -9.09
CA GLN A 141 32.46 -6.19 -8.44
C GLN A 141 31.62 -4.98 -8.85
N ALA A 142 31.42 -4.04 -7.93
CA ALA A 142 30.86 -2.73 -8.25
C ALA A 142 31.90 -1.92 -9.04
N THR A 143 31.46 -1.26 -10.12
CA THR A 143 32.36 -0.43 -10.93
C THR A 143 32.57 0.94 -10.28
N ALA A 144 33.68 1.60 -10.63
CA ALA A 144 33.92 2.99 -10.22
C ALA A 144 32.76 3.93 -10.58
N GLU A 145 32.15 3.73 -11.76
CA GLU A 145 31.00 4.53 -12.22
C GLU A 145 29.75 4.32 -11.36
N GLU A 146 29.47 3.08 -10.95
CA GLU A 146 28.35 2.77 -10.06
C GLU A 146 28.54 3.36 -8.67
N ILE A 147 29.77 3.32 -8.14
CA ILE A 147 30.11 3.88 -6.82
C ILE A 147 30.00 5.41 -6.84
N GLU A 148 30.49 6.05 -7.90
CA GLU A 148 30.36 7.51 -8.07
C GLU A 148 28.88 7.91 -8.17
N ALA A 149 28.10 7.23 -9.02
CA ALA A 149 26.67 7.49 -9.16
C ALA A 149 25.90 7.30 -7.84
N GLY A 150 26.21 6.24 -7.08
CA GLY A 150 25.62 6.00 -5.76
C GLY A 150 26.03 7.06 -4.73
N SER A 151 27.27 7.54 -4.77
CA SER A 151 27.75 8.62 -3.89
C SER A 151 27.07 9.95 -4.20
N GLN A 152 26.84 10.27 -5.48
CA GLN A 152 26.07 11.46 -5.88
C GLN A 152 24.60 11.38 -5.42
N ALA A 153 23.99 10.20 -5.50
CA ALA A 153 22.64 9.99 -4.96
C ALA A 153 22.62 10.19 -3.44
N SER A 154 23.58 9.61 -2.72
CA SER A 154 23.67 9.72 -1.25
C SER A 154 23.91 11.17 -0.79
N LEU A 155 24.72 11.95 -1.52
CA LEU A 155 24.93 13.39 -1.26
C LEU A 155 23.67 14.23 -1.47
N LYS A 156 22.81 13.84 -2.43
CA LYS A 156 21.55 14.52 -2.69
C LYS A 156 20.56 14.30 -1.54
N ASP A 157 20.59 13.11 -0.96
CA ASP A 157 19.72 12.71 0.15
C ASP A 157 20.22 13.24 1.49
N ASP A 158 21.53 13.12 1.75
CA ASP A 158 22.21 13.61 2.95
C ASP A 158 23.41 14.51 2.57
N PRO A 159 23.30 15.84 2.71
CA PRO A 159 24.40 16.76 2.43
C PRO A 159 25.66 16.56 3.30
N LEU A 160 25.55 15.81 4.42
CA LEU A 160 26.66 15.47 5.30
C LEU A 160 27.30 14.11 4.94
N TYR A 161 26.77 13.39 3.95
CA TYR A 161 27.34 12.14 3.50
C TYR A 161 28.80 12.32 3.05
N THR A 162 29.68 11.49 3.59
CA THR A 162 31.09 11.46 3.19
C THR A 162 31.28 10.45 2.05
N PRO A 163 31.65 10.88 0.83
CA PRO A 163 31.83 9.97 -0.30
C PRO A 163 32.92 8.92 -0.05
N LEU A 164 32.66 7.71 -0.55
CA LEU A 164 33.63 6.63 -0.54
C LEU A 164 34.68 6.83 -1.66
N PRO A 165 35.87 6.21 -1.56
CA PRO A 165 36.80 6.17 -2.67
C PRO A 165 36.14 5.56 -3.92
N SER A 166 36.31 6.20 -5.07
CA SER A 166 35.72 5.77 -6.36
C SER A 166 36.47 4.61 -7.03
N ASP A 167 37.37 3.94 -6.31
CA ASP A 167 38.12 2.80 -6.83
C ASP A 167 37.22 1.56 -6.92
N GLU A 168 37.55 0.62 -7.81
CA GLU A 168 36.82 -0.66 -7.90
C GLU A 168 36.81 -1.38 -6.54
N ALA A 169 35.62 -1.77 -6.08
CA ALA A 169 35.46 -2.49 -4.83
C ALA A 169 35.78 -3.98 -5.02
N ALA A 170 36.39 -4.61 -4.01
CA ALA A 170 36.51 -6.06 -3.99
C ALA A 170 35.11 -6.71 -3.98
N PRO A 171 34.93 -7.88 -4.64
CA PRO A 171 33.64 -8.57 -4.62
C PRO A 171 33.33 -9.02 -3.20
N ALA A 172 32.25 -8.48 -2.64
CA ALA A 172 31.76 -8.80 -1.30
C ALA A 172 30.24 -8.96 -1.34
N ALA A 173 29.75 -10.10 -0.86
CA ALA A 173 28.32 -10.32 -0.72
C ALA A 173 27.75 -9.43 0.38
N ILE A 174 26.51 -8.98 0.20
CA ILE A 174 25.75 -8.21 1.18
C ILE A 174 24.91 -9.21 2.00
N PRO A 175 25.27 -9.51 3.26
CA PRO A 175 24.56 -10.50 4.05
C PRO A 175 23.13 -10.05 4.35
N GLU A 176 22.19 -10.99 4.35
CA GLU A 176 20.81 -10.78 4.80
C GLU A 176 20.06 -9.66 4.05
N PHE A 177 20.50 -9.28 2.85
CA PHE A 177 19.94 -8.15 2.09
C PHE A 177 18.41 -8.20 1.99
N TRP A 178 17.85 -9.30 1.49
CA TRP A 178 16.40 -9.42 1.34
C TRP A 178 15.67 -9.58 2.67
N LEU A 179 16.26 -10.25 3.66
CA LEU A 179 15.65 -10.35 4.99
C LEU A 179 15.51 -8.96 5.63
N THR A 180 16.56 -8.13 5.55
CA THR A 180 16.55 -6.76 6.06
C THR A 180 15.55 -5.90 5.29
N ALA A 181 15.56 -5.97 3.95
CA ALA A 181 14.60 -5.22 3.14
C ALA A 181 13.14 -5.59 3.45
N LEU A 182 12.82 -6.89 3.56
CA LEU A 182 11.47 -7.35 3.89
C LEU A 182 11.04 -6.96 5.31
N ARG A 183 11.98 -6.92 6.28
CA ARG A 183 11.69 -6.49 7.66
C ARG A 183 11.46 -5.00 7.81
N ASN A 184 12.01 -4.19 6.91
CA ASN A 184 11.80 -2.75 6.91
C ASN A 184 10.49 -2.36 6.21
N HIS A 185 9.77 -3.30 5.60
CA HIS A 185 8.44 -3.04 5.07
C HIS A 185 7.37 -3.28 6.15
N VAL A 186 6.49 -2.31 6.37
CA VAL A 186 5.50 -2.29 7.47
C VAL A 186 4.70 -3.59 7.52
N GLY A 187 3.96 -3.91 6.46
CA GLY A 187 3.09 -5.11 6.43
C GLY A 187 3.84 -6.46 6.44
N LEU A 188 5.10 -6.50 6.00
CA LEU A 188 5.89 -7.74 5.97
C LEU A 188 6.59 -8.00 7.30
N SER A 189 6.95 -6.93 8.01
CA SER A 189 7.58 -7.01 9.33
C SER A 189 6.70 -7.75 10.34
N GLU A 190 5.37 -7.58 10.25
CA GLU A 190 4.39 -8.19 11.15
C GLU A 190 4.24 -9.70 10.94
N ILE A 191 4.38 -10.17 9.69
CA ILE A 191 4.23 -11.59 9.36
C ILE A 191 5.54 -12.37 9.47
N ILE A 192 6.70 -11.70 9.49
CA ILE A 192 8.01 -12.34 9.60
C ILE A 192 8.34 -12.61 11.08
N THR A 193 8.24 -13.88 11.49
CA THR A 193 8.66 -14.28 12.84
C THR A 193 10.18 -14.47 12.94
N GLU A 194 10.70 -14.51 14.17
CA GLU A 194 12.13 -14.78 14.42
C GLU A 194 12.57 -16.17 13.91
N ARG A 195 11.66 -17.14 13.90
CA ARG A 195 11.91 -18.48 13.35
C ARG A 195 12.06 -18.42 11.83
N ASP A 196 11.22 -17.62 11.15
CA ASP A 196 11.25 -17.45 9.71
C ASP A 196 12.51 -16.72 9.24
N ALA A 197 12.97 -15.73 10.02
CA ALA A 197 14.20 -15.00 9.74
C ALA A 197 15.40 -15.93 9.54
N SER A 198 15.48 -17.02 10.28
CA SER A 198 16.58 -17.99 10.16
C SER A 198 16.56 -18.74 8.82
N ALA A 199 15.40 -18.95 8.21
CA ALA A 199 15.27 -19.50 6.86
C ALA A 199 15.49 -18.41 5.80
N LEU A 200 14.91 -17.22 6.00
CA LEU A 200 15.00 -16.06 5.11
C LEU A 200 16.42 -15.51 4.95
N LYS A 201 17.35 -15.79 5.86
CA LYS A 201 18.80 -15.53 5.66
C LYS A 201 19.36 -16.17 4.39
N ASN A 202 18.73 -17.26 3.93
CA ASN A 202 19.13 -17.96 2.72
C ASN A 202 18.42 -17.44 1.45
N LEU A 203 17.59 -16.41 1.57
CA LEU A 203 16.93 -15.76 0.43
C LEU A 203 17.95 -14.92 -0.34
N THR A 204 18.19 -15.31 -1.59
CA THR A 204 19.21 -14.72 -2.46
C THR A 204 18.64 -13.68 -3.42
N ASP A 205 17.42 -13.89 -3.92
CA ASP A 205 16.80 -13.02 -4.90
C ASP A 205 15.28 -13.13 -4.85
N ILE A 206 14.60 -12.03 -5.20
CA ILE A 206 13.14 -11.97 -5.39
C ILE A 206 12.90 -11.42 -6.79
N ARG A 207 12.20 -12.20 -7.61
CA ARG A 207 11.95 -11.85 -9.03
C ARG A 207 10.47 -11.71 -9.32
N LEU A 208 10.14 -10.71 -10.11
CA LEU A 208 8.83 -10.52 -10.71
C LEU A 208 8.82 -11.09 -12.13
N SER A 209 7.73 -11.76 -12.50
CA SER A 209 7.44 -12.16 -13.88
C SER A 209 5.94 -12.06 -14.12
N TYR A 210 5.53 -11.54 -15.28
CA TYR A 210 4.13 -11.58 -15.69
C TYR A 210 3.80 -12.93 -16.32
N LEU A 211 2.53 -13.34 -16.21
CA LEU A 211 2.06 -14.53 -16.89
C LEU A 211 2.09 -14.32 -18.42
N PRO A 212 2.46 -15.37 -19.17
CA PRO A 212 2.46 -15.34 -20.64
C PRO A 212 1.11 -14.88 -21.22
N SER A 213 1.13 -14.18 -22.36
CA SER A 213 -0.12 -13.67 -22.97
C SER A 213 -1.03 -14.78 -23.55
N ASP A 214 -0.55 -16.03 -23.62
CA ASP A 214 -1.34 -17.23 -23.98
C ASP A 214 -1.98 -17.92 -22.76
N SER A 215 -1.70 -17.44 -21.54
CA SER A 215 -2.37 -17.92 -20.33
C SER A 215 -3.86 -17.53 -20.33
N PRO A 216 -4.75 -18.37 -19.76
CA PRO A 216 -6.19 -18.13 -19.80
C PRO A 216 -6.62 -16.90 -18.99
N LYS A 217 -5.82 -16.48 -18.01
CA LYS A 217 -6.07 -15.31 -17.17
C LYS A 217 -4.77 -14.51 -17.02
N PRO A 218 -4.84 -13.17 -17.11
CA PRO A 218 -3.67 -12.34 -16.83
C PRO A 218 -3.29 -12.44 -15.35
N GLY A 219 -2.05 -12.07 -15.03
CA GLY A 219 -1.53 -12.15 -13.68
C GLY A 219 -0.03 -11.98 -13.63
N PHE A 220 0.53 -12.09 -12.44
CA PHE A 220 1.96 -12.03 -12.20
C PHE A 220 2.39 -13.07 -11.17
N LYS A 221 3.70 -13.34 -11.15
CA LYS A 221 4.34 -14.33 -10.31
C LYS A 221 5.58 -13.72 -9.67
N ILE A 222 5.67 -13.89 -8.36
CA ILE A 222 6.82 -13.54 -7.54
C ILE A 222 7.57 -14.83 -7.21
N SER A 223 8.84 -14.90 -7.58
CA SER A 223 9.73 -16.03 -7.35
C SER A 223 10.77 -15.69 -6.30
N PHE A 224 10.75 -16.40 -5.17
CA PHE A 224 11.72 -16.28 -4.09
C PHE A 224 12.80 -17.35 -4.26
N ILE A 225 14.03 -16.95 -4.50
CA ILE A 225 15.15 -17.84 -4.81
C ILE A 225 16.00 -18.02 -3.55
N PHE A 226 16.08 -19.25 -3.07
CA PHE A 226 16.85 -19.62 -1.88
C PHE A 226 18.12 -20.36 -2.26
N SER A 227 19.19 -20.10 -1.50
CA SER A 227 20.34 -20.98 -1.47
C SER A 227 20.01 -22.28 -0.71
N PRO A 228 20.80 -23.36 -0.91
CA PRO A 228 20.64 -24.59 -0.14
C PRO A 228 20.65 -24.30 1.36
N ASN A 229 19.56 -24.66 2.05
CA ASN A 229 19.31 -24.30 3.44
C ASN A 229 18.86 -25.50 4.28
N ASP A 230 18.79 -25.34 5.60
CA ASP A 230 18.47 -26.43 6.53
C ASP A 230 16.96 -26.66 6.74
N TYR A 231 16.09 -25.90 6.07
CA TYR A 231 14.65 -25.88 6.36
C TYR A 231 13.82 -26.65 5.34
N PHE A 232 14.07 -26.46 4.06
CA PHE A 232 13.31 -27.07 2.97
C PHE A 232 14.20 -27.43 1.79
N GLU A 233 13.67 -28.24 0.87
CA GLU A 233 14.40 -28.70 -0.33
C GLU A 233 14.19 -27.79 -1.55
N ASN A 234 13.20 -26.89 -1.53
CA ASN A 234 12.90 -26.00 -2.64
C ASN A 234 14.02 -24.98 -2.84
N ASP A 235 14.53 -24.87 -4.07
CA ASP A 235 15.42 -23.77 -4.48
C ASP A 235 14.63 -22.49 -4.79
N VAL A 236 13.38 -22.64 -5.24
CA VAL A 236 12.49 -21.53 -5.59
C VAL A 236 11.11 -21.76 -4.99
N LEU A 237 10.58 -20.73 -4.33
CA LEU A 237 9.19 -20.66 -3.90
C LEU A 237 8.48 -19.59 -4.73
N ASP A 238 7.52 -20.01 -5.54
CA ASP A 238 6.71 -19.13 -6.36
C ASP A 238 5.38 -18.78 -5.66
N LYS A 239 4.95 -17.52 -5.79
CA LYS A 239 3.60 -17.05 -5.51
C LYS A 239 3.04 -16.42 -6.77
N THR A 240 1.90 -16.93 -7.25
CA THR A 240 1.25 -16.45 -8.47
C THR A 240 -0.08 -15.82 -8.11
N TYR A 241 -0.35 -14.64 -8.64
CA TYR A 241 -1.65 -13.99 -8.54
C TYR A 241 -2.31 -13.95 -9.91
N LEU A 242 -3.57 -14.37 -9.96
CA LEU A 242 -4.38 -14.37 -11.17
C LEU A 242 -5.44 -13.27 -11.06
N TYR A 243 -5.58 -12.50 -12.12
CA TYR A 243 -6.64 -11.51 -12.27
C TYR A 243 -7.86 -12.12 -12.95
N GLN A 244 -9.01 -11.50 -12.75
CA GLN A 244 -10.22 -11.77 -13.51
C GLN A 244 -10.05 -11.32 -14.98
N GLU A 245 -10.86 -11.88 -15.88
CA GLU A 245 -10.76 -11.58 -17.32
C GLU A 245 -11.24 -10.15 -17.66
N GLU A 246 -12.23 -9.68 -16.91
CA GLU A 246 -12.81 -8.34 -17.02
C GLU A 246 -12.32 -7.46 -15.87
N VAL A 247 -12.11 -6.18 -16.15
CA VAL A 247 -11.83 -5.18 -15.11
C VAL A 247 -13.03 -5.02 -14.18
N GLY A 248 -12.75 -4.73 -12.93
CA GLY A 248 -13.77 -4.46 -11.92
C GLY A 248 -14.53 -3.17 -12.20
N TYR A 249 -15.49 -2.86 -11.32
CA TYR A 249 -16.29 -1.64 -11.40
C TYR A 249 -15.45 -0.35 -11.42
N THR A 250 -14.32 -0.34 -10.72
CA THR A 250 -13.38 0.81 -10.69
C THR A 250 -12.58 0.96 -11.99
N GLY A 251 -12.60 -0.06 -12.85
CA GLY A 251 -11.82 -0.11 -14.09
C GLY A 251 -10.44 -0.72 -13.93
N ASP A 252 -10.07 -1.23 -12.75
CA ASP A 252 -8.81 -1.94 -12.49
C ASP A 252 -8.94 -3.47 -12.58
N PHE A 253 -7.82 -4.17 -12.69
CA PHE A 253 -7.82 -5.63 -12.57
C PHE A 253 -8.26 -6.04 -11.17
N VAL A 254 -9.19 -6.99 -11.09
CA VAL A 254 -9.64 -7.57 -9.82
C VAL A 254 -8.95 -8.92 -9.66
N TYR A 255 -8.49 -9.20 -8.45
CA TYR A 255 -7.93 -10.51 -8.11
C TYR A 255 -8.99 -11.62 -8.17
N ASP A 256 -8.60 -12.75 -8.76
CA ASP A 256 -9.43 -13.96 -8.85
C ASP A 256 -9.05 -14.96 -7.75
N HIS A 257 -7.78 -15.38 -7.73
CA HIS A 257 -7.21 -16.17 -6.64
C HIS A 257 -5.68 -16.10 -6.68
N ALA A 258 -5.05 -16.52 -5.59
CA ALA A 258 -3.61 -16.71 -5.49
C ALA A 258 -3.27 -18.21 -5.48
N ILE A 259 -2.11 -18.55 -6.06
CA ILE A 259 -1.54 -19.89 -6.08
C ILE A 259 -0.14 -19.81 -5.48
N GLY A 260 0.09 -20.50 -4.38
CA GLY A 260 1.41 -20.59 -3.77
C GLY A 260 2.10 -21.94 -4.01
N THR A 261 3.38 -21.99 -3.72
CA THR A 261 4.21 -23.19 -3.88
C THR A 261 4.17 -24.07 -2.63
N GLU A 262 3.94 -25.37 -2.81
CA GLU A 262 4.07 -26.32 -1.70
C GLU A 262 5.54 -26.43 -1.24
N ILE A 263 5.77 -26.14 0.03
CA ILE A 263 7.10 -26.18 0.65
C ILE A 263 7.42 -27.61 1.12
N LYS A 264 8.52 -28.15 0.59
CA LYS A 264 9.05 -29.46 0.96
C LYS A 264 9.94 -29.35 2.19
N TRP A 265 9.29 -29.22 3.34
CA TRP A 265 9.96 -29.11 4.64
C TRP A 265 10.82 -30.33 4.95
N LYS A 266 12.03 -30.09 5.45
CA LYS A 266 12.90 -31.12 6.02
C LYS A 266 12.35 -31.57 7.38
N GLU A 267 12.82 -32.72 7.85
CA GLU A 267 12.35 -33.33 9.10
C GLU A 267 12.48 -32.33 10.27
N ASP A 268 11.37 -32.07 10.96
CA ASP A 268 11.26 -31.18 12.11
C ASP A 268 11.59 -29.70 11.86
N LYS A 269 11.50 -29.27 10.60
CA LYS A 269 11.80 -27.89 10.17
C LYS A 269 10.62 -27.12 9.62
N ASP A 270 9.42 -27.71 9.67
CA ASP A 270 8.19 -27.03 9.27
C ASP A 270 7.91 -25.84 10.20
N LEU A 271 8.12 -24.62 9.68
CA LEU A 271 7.93 -23.38 10.43
C LEU A 271 6.45 -22.98 10.54
N THR A 272 5.60 -23.51 9.66
CA THR A 272 4.14 -23.26 9.65
C THR A 272 3.39 -24.08 10.69
N LYS A 273 4.06 -25.02 11.35
CA LYS A 273 3.47 -25.90 12.35
C LYS A 273 4.29 -25.95 13.63
N GLU A 274 3.61 -25.82 14.77
CA GLU A 274 4.19 -26.11 16.07
C GLU A 274 3.76 -27.51 16.53
N PHE A 275 4.69 -28.29 17.10
CA PHE A 275 4.43 -29.67 17.49
C PHE A 275 4.33 -29.83 19.01
N GLU A 276 3.12 -30.04 19.52
CA GLU A 276 2.90 -30.39 20.93
C GLU A 276 3.08 -31.91 21.13
N ILE A 277 4.02 -32.30 22.00
CA ILE A 277 4.19 -33.70 22.40
C ILE A 277 3.33 -33.99 23.63
N LYS A 278 2.22 -34.70 23.45
CA LYS A 278 1.35 -35.14 24.55
C LYS A 278 1.63 -36.59 24.91
N LYS A 279 1.87 -36.84 26.21
CA LYS A 279 1.94 -38.20 26.77
C LYS A 279 0.53 -38.74 26.92
N GLN A 280 0.14 -39.67 26.06
CA GLN A 280 -1.15 -40.35 26.15
C GLN A 280 -0.95 -41.70 26.83
N ARG A 281 -1.59 -41.90 27.99
CA ARG A 281 -1.62 -43.19 28.70
C ARG A 281 -2.90 -43.93 28.34
N ASN A 282 -2.76 -45.13 27.80
CA ASN A 282 -3.92 -45.98 27.56
C ASN A 282 -4.48 -46.48 28.90
N LYS A 283 -5.74 -46.13 29.20
CA LYS A 283 -6.40 -46.44 30.48
C LYS A 283 -6.51 -47.95 30.75
N ASN A 284 -6.57 -48.78 29.70
CA ASN A 284 -6.76 -50.23 29.83
C ASN A 284 -5.45 -51.02 29.88
N THR A 285 -4.41 -50.59 29.16
CA THR A 285 -3.13 -51.32 29.06
C THR A 285 -1.99 -50.67 29.85
N ASN A 286 -2.24 -49.52 30.49
CA ASN A 286 -1.25 -48.71 31.21
C ASN A 286 0.02 -48.35 30.41
N ARG A 287 0.06 -48.59 29.10
CA ARG A 287 1.16 -48.19 28.23
C ARG A 287 1.03 -46.71 27.89
N THR A 288 2.15 -46.00 27.98
CA THR A 288 2.25 -44.57 27.63
C THR A 288 2.84 -44.44 26.24
N ARG A 289 2.15 -43.73 25.34
CA ARG A 289 2.65 -43.36 24.01
C ARG A 289 2.82 -41.84 23.96
N LEU A 290 3.91 -41.38 23.36
CA LEU A 290 4.09 -39.98 23.00
C LEU A 290 3.35 -39.74 21.68
N VAL A 291 2.37 -38.83 21.69
CA VAL A 291 1.64 -38.41 20.50
C VAL A 291 2.07 -36.99 20.18
N ARG A 292 2.68 -36.82 19.01
CA ARG A 292 3.05 -35.51 18.46
C ARG A 292 1.86 -34.96 17.68
N LYS A 293 1.28 -33.85 18.14
CA LYS A 293 0.17 -33.18 17.46
C LYS A 293 0.68 -31.86 16.90
N ALA A 294 0.59 -31.69 15.59
CA ALA A 294 0.88 -30.42 14.93
C ALA A 294 -0.29 -29.43 15.13
N ARG A 295 0.03 -28.17 15.37
CA ARG A 295 -0.89 -27.04 15.34
C ARG A 295 -0.39 -26.02 14.31
N PRO A 296 -1.25 -25.46 13.46
CA PRO A 296 -0.89 -24.31 12.65
C PRO A 296 -0.39 -23.17 13.55
N THR A 297 0.64 -22.48 13.09
CA THR A 297 1.23 -21.32 13.77
C THR A 297 1.50 -20.23 12.75
N ASP A 298 1.53 -19.00 13.22
CA ASP A 298 1.89 -17.85 12.39
C ASP A 298 3.36 -17.97 11.95
N SER A 299 3.56 -17.77 10.65
CA SER A 299 4.82 -17.86 9.94
C SER A 299 4.67 -17.15 8.61
N PHE A 300 5.71 -16.42 8.20
CA PHE A 300 5.80 -15.82 6.87
C PHE A 300 5.51 -16.84 5.76
N PHE A 301 5.93 -18.09 5.93
CA PHE A 301 5.79 -19.13 4.91
C PHE A 301 4.33 -19.57 4.66
N ASN A 302 3.38 -19.15 5.51
CA ASN A 302 1.94 -19.29 5.21
C ASN A 302 1.54 -18.47 3.97
N PHE A 303 2.32 -17.46 3.57
CA PHE A 303 2.15 -16.70 2.33
C PHE A 303 2.14 -17.58 1.07
N PHE A 304 2.83 -18.73 1.10
CA PHE A 304 2.84 -19.71 0.00
C PHE A 304 1.69 -20.72 0.08
N SER A 305 0.81 -20.60 1.07
CA SER A 305 -0.43 -21.37 1.22
C SER A 305 -1.60 -20.38 1.31
N PRO A 306 -1.92 -19.67 0.21
CA PRO A 306 -2.90 -18.60 0.23
C PRO A 306 -4.27 -19.12 0.69
N PRO A 307 -5.06 -18.30 1.41
CA PRO A 307 -6.40 -18.66 1.80
C PRO A 307 -7.24 -18.91 0.54
N VAL A 308 -8.04 -19.98 0.57
CA VAL A 308 -9.01 -20.24 -0.49
C VAL A 308 -10.21 -19.33 -0.21
N PRO A 309 -10.71 -18.55 -1.19
CA PRO A 309 -11.86 -17.68 -0.97
C PRO A 309 -13.03 -18.51 -0.41
N PRO A 310 -13.44 -18.28 0.85
CA PRO A 310 -14.55 -19.01 1.45
C PRO A 310 -15.88 -18.50 0.88
N PRO A 311 -16.96 -19.27 1.02
CA PRO A 311 -18.31 -18.77 0.76
C PRO A 311 -18.84 -17.80 1.84
N GLU A 312 -18.13 -17.64 2.98
CA GLU A 312 -18.51 -16.78 4.11
C GLU A 312 -17.31 -15.99 4.67
N ASN A 313 -17.56 -14.73 5.06
CA ASN A 313 -16.64 -13.59 5.17
C ASN A 313 -15.42 -13.69 6.12
N GLU A 314 -15.19 -14.78 6.87
CA GLU A 314 -14.13 -14.82 7.92
C GLU A 314 -12.69 -14.88 7.37
N ASP A 315 -12.47 -15.32 6.13
CA ASP A 315 -11.13 -15.31 5.51
C ASP A 315 -10.91 -14.15 4.52
N GLU A 316 -11.84 -13.18 4.44
CA GLU A 316 -11.73 -12.03 3.53
C GLU A 316 -10.57 -11.11 3.90
N GLU A 317 -10.42 -10.75 5.19
CA GLU A 317 -9.33 -9.88 5.67
C GLU A 317 -7.95 -10.48 5.39
N LYS A 318 -7.80 -11.79 5.56
CA LYS A 318 -6.52 -12.49 5.27
C LYS A 318 -6.21 -12.54 3.79
N LEU A 319 -7.24 -12.66 2.94
CA LEU A 319 -7.09 -12.67 1.50
C LEU A 319 -6.69 -11.28 0.99
N GLU A 320 -7.33 -10.24 1.51
CA GLU A 320 -7.01 -8.85 1.19
C GLU A 320 -5.57 -8.50 1.60
N MET A 321 -5.16 -8.87 2.82
CA MET A 321 -3.78 -8.68 3.27
C MET A 321 -2.77 -9.46 2.40
N ASP A 322 -3.12 -10.68 1.94
CA ASP A 322 -2.28 -11.47 1.03
C ASP A 322 -2.09 -10.81 -0.34
N TYR A 323 -3.14 -10.15 -0.86
CA TYR A 323 -3.08 -9.38 -2.11
C TYR A 323 -2.28 -8.09 -1.93
N GLN A 324 -2.49 -7.37 -0.82
CA GLN A 324 -1.74 -6.16 -0.52
C GLN A 324 -0.24 -6.43 -0.44
N ILE A 325 0.17 -7.48 0.30
CA ILE A 325 1.58 -7.89 0.36
C ILE A 325 2.12 -8.27 -1.03
N GLY A 326 1.29 -8.89 -1.87
CA GLY A 326 1.65 -9.21 -3.26
C GLY A 326 1.92 -7.97 -4.10
N GLU A 327 1.06 -6.96 -4.01
CA GLU A 327 1.25 -5.65 -4.65
C GLU A 327 2.46 -4.92 -4.10
N ASP A 328 2.65 -4.87 -2.78
CA ASP A 328 3.80 -4.19 -2.16
C ASP A 328 5.13 -4.82 -2.61
N LEU A 329 5.19 -6.15 -2.73
CA LEU A 329 6.35 -6.82 -3.30
C LEU A 329 6.58 -6.44 -4.77
N LYS A 330 5.52 -6.38 -5.57
CA LYS A 330 5.56 -6.08 -7.00
C LYS A 330 5.96 -4.63 -7.29
N GLU A 331 5.30 -3.67 -6.64
CA GLU A 331 5.36 -2.24 -6.96
C GLU A 331 6.37 -1.48 -6.08
N LYS A 332 6.57 -1.90 -4.83
CA LYS A 332 7.46 -1.20 -3.88
C LYS A 332 8.79 -1.93 -3.69
N ILE A 333 8.78 -3.15 -3.16
CA ILE A 333 10.00 -3.81 -2.66
C ILE A 333 10.92 -4.26 -3.79
N ILE A 334 10.41 -4.95 -4.82
CA ILE A 334 11.26 -5.41 -5.92
C ILE A 334 11.88 -4.23 -6.67
N PRO A 335 11.15 -3.14 -7.01
CA PRO A 335 11.75 -1.98 -7.68
C PRO A 335 12.68 -1.16 -6.79
N ARG A 336 12.40 -1.04 -5.48
CA ARG A 336 13.14 -0.17 -4.54
C ARG A 336 13.84 -0.94 -3.42
N ALA A 337 14.30 -2.16 -3.69
CA ALA A 337 14.87 -3.05 -2.68
C ALA A 337 16.03 -2.44 -1.87
N ILE A 338 16.82 -1.55 -2.48
CA ILE A 338 17.91 -0.86 -1.78
C ILE A 338 17.40 0.16 -0.76
N ASP A 339 16.32 0.87 -1.07
CA ASP A 339 15.72 1.87 -0.17
C ASP A 339 15.07 1.18 1.03
N TYR A 340 14.46 0.00 0.81
CA TYR A 340 14.01 -0.85 1.91
C TYR A 340 15.18 -1.42 2.71
N PHE A 341 16.27 -1.84 2.09
CA PHE A 341 17.45 -2.32 2.80
C PHE A 341 18.09 -1.26 3.69
N THR A 342 18.23 -0.02 3.19
CA THR A 342 18.80 1.11 3.96
C THR A 342 17.82 1.71 4.97
N GLY A 343 16.53 1.39 4.85
CA GLY A 343 15.46 1.95 5.67
C GLY A 343 14.93 3.29 5.15
N LYS A 344 15.49 3.83 4.07
CA LYS A 344 15.03 5.08 3.45
C LYS A 344 13.58 5.00 2.97
N ALA A 345 13.13 3.82 2.55
CA ALA A 345 11.75 3.62 2.11
C ALA A 345 10.72 3.98 3.19
N LEU A 346 11.05 3.83 4.48
CA LEU A 346 10.17 4.16 5.60
C LEU A 346 9.82 5.66 5.65
N GLU A 347 10.70 6.54 5.18
CA GLU A 347 10.41 7.97 5.13
C GLU A 347 9.26 8.27 4.16
N TYR A 348 9.14 7.50 3.08
CA TYR A 348 8.07 7.66 2.10
C TYR A 348 6.77 6.99 2.54
N ASP A 349 6.86 5.80 3.15
CA ASP A 349 5.67 5.11 3.66
C ASP A 349 5.00 5.89 4.83
N VAL A 350 5.76 6.65 5.63
CA VAL A 350 5.20 7.51 6.71
C VAL A 350 4.60 8.81 6.16
N MET A 351 5.19 9.42 5.11
CA MET A 351 4.63 10.62 4.50
C MET A 351 3.27 10.35 3.83
N ASP A 352 3.04 9.13 3.30
CA ASP A 352 1.75 8.73 2.75
C ASP A 352 0.66 8.58 3.84
N GLU A 353 1.02 8.36 5.12
CA GLU A 353 0.07 8.30 6.25
C GLU A 353 -0.26 9.69 6.83
N ASP A 354 0.68 10.64 6.82
CA ASP A 354 0.49 12.00 7.36
C ASP A 354 -0.24 12.95 6.38
N GLU A 355 -0.40 12.59 5.10
CA GLU A 355 -1.14 13.40 4.11
C GLU A 355 -2.68 13.33 4.29
N ASP A 356 -3.18 12.37 5.09
CA ASP A 356 -4.60 12.24 5.44
C ASP A 356 -4.98 12.97 6.75
N ASP A 357 -4.02 13.53 7.50
CA ASP A 357 -4.27 14.20 8.81
C ASP A 357 -4.08 15.74 8.75
N PHE A 358 -3.92 16.32 7.55
CA PHE A 358 -3.72 17.76 7.34
C PHE A 358 -4.99 18.56 7.02
N ASP A 359 -6.18 18.01 7.36
CA ASP A 359 -7.48 18.68 7.18
C ASP A 359 -8.15 19.07 8.52
N GLU A 360 -7.40 19.19 9.63
CA GLU A 360 -7.99 19.68 10.89
C GLU A 360 -6.99 20.36 11.84
N LEU A 361 -6.43 21.52 11.46
CA LEU A 361 -5.95 22.50 12.45
C LEU A 361 -6.52 23.89 12.16
N ASP A 362 -7.74 23.99 12.68
CA ASP A 362 -8.46 25.13 13.26
C ASP A 362 -7.65 26.43 13.48
N ASP A 363 -8.33 27.53 13.16
CA ASP A 363 -7.91 28.92 13.29
C ASP A 363 -7.53 29.27 14.75
N GLU A 364 -6.23 29.36 15.06
CA GLU A 364 -5.78 30.06 16.26
C GLU A 364 -5.73 31.57 15.98
N ASP A 365 -6.86 32.25 16.23
CA ASP A 365 -6.93 33.69 16.47
C ASP A 365 -6.12 34.04 17.74
N GLU A 366 -4.89 34.50 17.55
CA GLU A 366 -4.09 35.14 18.60
C GLU A 366 -3.93 36.64 18.34
N ASP A 367 -4.78 37.47 18.94
CA ASP A 367 -4.37 38.79 19.40
C ASP A 367 -5.25 39.39 20.53
N GLY A 368 -4.56 39.85 21.58
CA GLY A 368 -5.01 41.07 22.29
C GLY A 368 -5.26 40.99 23.79
N GLN A 369 -4.31 40.49 24.56
CA GLN A 369 -4.24 40.72 26.01
C GLN A 369 -4.13 42.23 26.31
N PHE A 370 -5.09 42.79 27.06
CA PHE A 370 -4.95 44.07 27.74
C PHE A 370 -5.19 43.90 29.25
N ASP A 371 -4.22 44.44 29.99
CA ASP A 371 -3.97 44.32 31.43
C ASP A 371 -4.93 45.14 32.31
N ASP A 372 -5.00 44.66 33.56
CA ASP A 372 -5.19 45.38 34.83
C ASP A 372 -6.51 46.13 35.13
N GLU A 373 -7.25 45.63 36.15
CA GLU A 373 -7.77 46.48 37.23
C GLU A 373 -8.07 45.71 38.53
N ASP A 374 -7.53 46.23 39.63
CA ASP A 374 -7.59 45.83 41.05
C ASP A 374 -9.00 45.64 41.65
N SER A 375 -9.18 44.65 42.55
CA SER A 375 -9.97 44.86 43.78
C SER A 375 -9.83 43.76 44.85
N ASP A 376 -9.35 44.18 46.02
CA ASP A 376 -9.28 43.46 47.30
C ASP A 376 -10.63 42.90 47.81
N SER A 377 -10.61 41.72 48.45
CA SER A 377 -11.13 41.53 49.83
C SER A 377 -10.92 40.11 50.39
N GLU A 378 -10.48 40.07 51.65
CA GLU A 378 -10.34 38.93 52.58
C GLU A 378 -11.62 38.07 52.70
N VAL A 379 -11.55 36.78 53.09
CA VAL A 379 -11.74 36.24 54.48
C VAL A 379 -11.61 34.68 54.54
N GLU A 380 -10.74 34.21 55.46
CA GLU A 380 -10.66 32.98 56.30
C GLU A 380 -11.10 31.53 55.90
N LEU A 381 -10.23 30.59 56.29
CA LEU A 381 -10.34 29.11 56.35
C LEU A 381 -11.40 28.61 57.37
N PRO A 382 -11.87 27.34 57.30
CA PRO A 382 -11.22 26.30 58.12
C PRO A 382 -11.19 24.84 57.59
N ARG A 383 -10.25 24.10 58.20
CA ARG A 383 -9.88 22.67 58.14
C ARG A 383 -11.00 21.62 58.30
N ARG A 384 -10.66 20.39 57.83
CA ARG A 384 -11.03 18.98 58.25
C ARG A 384 -11.74 18.22 57.13
N ARG A 385 -11.56 16.92 56.86
CA ARG A 385 -11.05 15.74 57.60
C ARG A 385 -10.85 14.63 56.54
N GLY A 386 -9.78 13.82 56.63
CA GLY A 386 -9.60 12.65 55.78
C GLY A 386 -10.50 11.46 56.17
N PRO A 387 -10.68 10.44 55.30
CA PRO A 387 -11.37 9.19 55.63
C PRO A 387 -10.41 8.06 56.08
N PRO A 388 -10.94 6.99 56.73
CA PRO A 388 -10.20 6.16 57.68
C PRO A 388 -9.68 4.82 57.13
N LYS A 389 -8.68 4.25 57.82
CA LYS A 389 -8.19 2.87 57.68
C LYS A 389 -8.99 1.87 58.53
N GLY A 390 -9.36 0.75 57.91
CA GLY A 390 -8.96 -0.62 58.31
C GLY A 390 -9.74 -1.40 59.38
N ARG A 391 -10.09 -2.66 59.05
CA ARG A 391 -10.03 -3.92 59.85
C ARG A 391 -10.09 -5.07 58.82
N GLY A 392 -9.41 -6.22 58.87
CA GLY A 392 -8.55 -6.91 59.84
C GLY A 392 -8.75 -8.43 59.64
N TRP A 393 -7.67 -9.23 59.83
CA TRP A 393 -7.63 -10.69 60.11
C TRP A 393 -7.86 -11.64 58.89
N LEU A 394 -7.13 -12.75 58.65
CA LEU A 394 -6.33 -13.66 59.48
C LEU A 394 -5.15 -14.30 58.70
N GLU A 395 -4.11 -14.64 59.45
CA GLU A 395 -3.00 -15.52 59.11
C GLU A 395 -3.33 -16.94 59.63
N CYS A 396 -3.09 -18.01 58.86
CA CYS A 396 -2.85 -19.35 59.39
C CYS A 396 -2.11 -20.25 58.37
N ARG A 397 -0.93 -20.72 58.78
CA ARG A 397 -0.14 -21.80 58.17
C ARG A 397 -0.60 -23.17 58.66
N CYS A 398 -0.15 -24.20 57.92
CA CYS A 398 0.02 -25.62 58.29
C CYS A 398 -1.18 -26.57 58.10
N CYS A 399 -1.10 -27.45 57.09
CA CYS A 399 -0.71 -28.86 57.26
C CYS A 399 -0.83 -29.63 55.92
N GLN A 400 0.27 -30.25 55.51
CA GLN A 400 0.30 -31.54 54.80
C GLN A 400 0.66 -32.61 55.85
N PRO A 401 0.20 -33.86 55.72
CA PRO A 401 0.57 -34.75 54.61
C PRO A 401 -0.58 -35.12 53.67
#